data_AF-A0A358AEA8-F1
#
_entry.id   AF-A0A358AEA8-F1
#
_cell.length_a   1.000
_cell.length_b   1.000
_cell.length_c   1.000
_cell.angle_alpha   90.00
_cell.angle_beta   90.00
_cell.angle_gamma   90.00
#
_symmetry.space_group_name_H-M   'P 1'
#
loop_
_entity.id
_entity.type
_entity.pdbx_description
1 polymer ?
#
loop_
_entity_poly.entity_id
_entity_poly.type
_entity_poly.pdbx_seq_one_letter_code
_entity_poly.pdbx_strand_id
1 'polypeptide(L)'
;FELAKGEKLNIIVVTHDEGKPAEERRFNEDIRRKLLANNITVYTHNQSFIFLRKVINKLFGRFGFPRWYGHLRKAKEQYGSGIKVCYIITQMLIEGKVLRDARVVAIAGSKSGADSCGIFSIKPGNKWPVLEEVIISNQGRFSI
;
A
#
# COMPACT_ATOMS: atom_id res chain seq x y z
N PHE A 1 -6.96 -4.21 -13.55
CA PHE A 1 -8.34 -4.69 -13.36
C PHE A 1 -8.88 -5.36 -14.60
N GLU A 2 -8.56 -4.88 -15.81
CA GLU A 2 -8.90 -5.59 -17.06
C GLU A 2 -8.44 -7.05 -17.05
N LEU A 3 -7.21 -7.33 -16.58
CA LEU A 3 -6.67 -8.68 -16.42
C LEU A 3 -7.37 -9.55 -15.36
N ALA A 4 -8.16 -8.94 -14.49
CA ALA A 4 -8.89 -9.62 -13.42
C ALA A 4 -10.40 -9.65 -13.71
N LYS A 5 -10.81 -9.30 -14.94
CA LYS A 5 -12.22 -9.24 -15.31
C LYS A 5 -12.81 -10.65 -15.34
N GLY A 6 -13.92 -10.84 -14.63
CA GLY A 6 -14.57 -12.15 -14.47
C GLY A 6 -14.05 -12.97 -13.28
N GLU A 7 -12.93 -12.55 -12.67
CA GLU A 7 -12.42 -13.18 -11.45
C GLU A 7 -13.17 -12.70 -10.22
N LYS A 8 -13.31 -13.57 -9.21
CA LYS A 8 -13.91 -13.24 -7.91
C LYS A 8 -12.90 -12.57 -6.99
N LEU A 9 -12.35 -11.44 -7.42
CA LEU A 9 -11.36 -10.66 -6.67
C LEU A 9 -11.95 -9.34 -6.18
N ASN A 10 -11.74 -9.03 -4.89
CA ASN A 10 -11.98 -7.68 -4.37
C ASN A 10 -10.76 -6.81 -4.69
N ILE A 11 -10.92 -5.88 -5.63
CA ILE A 11 -9.83 -5.01 -6.09
C ILE A 11 -9.94 -3.65 -5.40
N ILE A 12 -8.84 -3.25 -4.76
CA ILE A 12 -8.69 -1.93 -4.14
C ILE A 12 -7.49 -1.23 -4.79
N VAL A 13 -7.73 -0.06 -5.39
CA VAL A 13 -6.69 0.80 -5.95
C VAL A 13 -6.35 1.88 -4.93
N VAL A 14 -5.10 1.92 -4.47
CA VAL A 14 -4.62 2.89 -3.48
C VAL A 14 -3.88 4.03 -4.17
N THR A 15 -4.23 5.28 -3.86
CA THR A 15 -3.64 6.49 -4.49
C THR A 15 -3.15 7.49 -3.43
N HIS A 16 -2.21 8.36 -3.82
CA HIS A 16 -1.49 9.28 -2.92
C HIS A 16 -1.82 10.76 -3.14
N ASP A 17 -2.93 11.08 -3.79
CA ASP A 17 -3.33 12.45 -4.19
C ASP A 17 -4.31 13.11 -3.20
N GLU A 18 -4.27 12.68 -1.97
CA GLU A 18 -5.20 13.12 -0.96
C GLU A 18 -4.86 14.52 -0.42
N GLY A 19 -5.88 15.34 -0.19
CA GLY A 19 -5.73 16.75 0.18
C GLY A 19 -5.28 17.68 -0.96
N LYS A 20 -5.03 17.15 -2.17
CA LYS A 20 -4.67 17.96 -3.33
C LYS A 20 -5.91 18.47 -4.08
N PRO A 21 -5.88 19.73 -4.58
CA PRO A 21 -6.82 20.22 -5.58
C PRO A 21 -6.86 19.29 -6.79
N ALA A 22 -8.00 19.25 -7.50
CA ALA A 22 -8.23 18.29 -8.59
C ALA A 22 -7.16 18.40 -9.69
N GLU A 23 -6.77 19.64 -10.00
CA GLU A 23 -5.74 20.04 -10.95
C GLU A 23 -4.31 19.57 -10.57
N GLU A 24 -4.07 19.28 -9.29
CA GLU A 24 -2.77 18.80 -8.78
C GLU A 24 -2.74 17.29 -8.54
N ARG A 25 -3.87 16.59 -8.73
CA ARG A 25 -3.93 15.14 -8.55
C ARG A 25 -3.23 14.45 -9.71
N ARG A 26 -2.32 13.54 -9.38
CA ARG A 26 -1.65 12.69 -10.36
C ARG A 26 -2.55 11.57 -10.85
N PHE A 27 -3.47 11.12 -10.01
CA PHE A 27 -4.46 10.11 -10.36
C PHE A 27 -5.54 10.70 -11.24
N ASN A 28 -5.57 10.27 -12.50
CA ASN A 28 -6.51 10.75 -13.51
C ASN A 28 -7.97 10.45 -13.09
N GLU A 29 -8.83 11.47 -13.11
CA GLU A 29 -10.23 11.35 -12.67
C GLU A 29 -11.08 10.52 -13.64
N ASP A 30 -10.77 10.47 -14.94
CA ASP A 30 -11.47 9.58 -15.88
C ASP A 30 -11.14 8.11 -15.61
N ILE A 31 -9.88 7.81 -15.27
CA ILE A 31 -9.48 6.48 -14.79
C ILE A 31 -10.22 6.15 -13.49
N ARG A 32 -10.33 7.10 -12.56
CA ARG A 32 -11.09 6.91 -11.31
C ARG A 32 -12.54 6.54 -11.60
N ARG A 33 -13.23 7.31 -12.46
CA ARG A 33 -14.61 7.04 -12.86
C ARG A 33 -14.75 5.65 -13.48
N LYS A 34 -13.83 5.28 -14.38
CA LYS A 34 -13.83 3.95 -15.01
C LYS A 34 -13.69 2.83 -13.97
N LEU A 35 -12.81 2.98 -12.99
CA LEU A 35 -12.63 1.98 -11.92
C LEU A 35 -13.89 1.84 -11.06
N LEU A 36 -14.46 2.96 -10.61
CA LEU A 36 -15.68 2.96 -9.79
C LEU A 36 -16.87 2.34 -10.53
N ALA A 37 -17.03 2.63 -11.83
CA ALA A 37 -18.06 2.02 -12.67
C ALA A 37 -17.92 0.49 -12.81
N ASN A 38 -16.73 -0.06 -12.52
CA ASN A 38 -16.46 -1.50 -12.52
C ASN A 38 -16.44 -2.09 -11.09
N ASN A 39 -17.08 -1.44 -10.12
CA ASN A 39 -17.13 -1.86 -8.71
C ASN A 39 -15.76 -2.02 -8.04
N ILE A 40 -14.76 -1.26 -8.51
CA ILE A 40 -13.41 -1.27 -7.93
C ILE A 40 -13.33 -0.13 -6.92
N THR A 41 -12.89 -0.46 -5.71
CA THR A 41 -12.70 0.55 -4.66
C THR A 41 -11.46 1.37 -4.98
N VAL A 42 -11.59 2.70 -5.03
CA VAL A 42 -10.45 3.62 -5.09
C VAL A 42 -10.27 4.24 -3.71
N TYR A 43 -9.20 3.85 -3.01
CA TYR A 43 -8.86 4.33 -1.68
C TYR A 43 -7.76 5.40 -1.75
N THR A 44 -8.07 6.59 -1.26
CA THR A 44 -7.15 7.73 -1.20
C THR A 44 -7.08 8.15 0.27
N HIS A 45 -5.90 8.08 0.89
CA HIS A 45 -5.76 8.19 2.35
C HIS A 45 -5.53 9.62 2.83
N ASN A 46 -6.23 10.01 3.91
CA ASN A 46 -6.08 11.20 4.77
C ASN A 46 -4.64 11.61 5.17
N GLN A 47 -4.11 12.69 4.57
CA GLN A 47 -2.87 13.37 4.95
C GLN A 47 -3.01 14.31 6.16
N SER A 48 -4.19 14.57 6.70
CA SER A 48 -4.34 15.31 7.96
C SER A 48 -3.62 14.59 9.13
N PHE A 49 -3.41 13.28 9.03
CA PHE A 49 -2.53 12.55 9.95
C PHE A 49 -1.03 12.72 9.64
N ILE A 50 -0.64 13.14 8.43
CA ILE A 50 0.76 13.38 8.04
C ILE A 50 1.25 14.77 8.50
N PHE A 51 0.40 15.79 8.45
CA PHE A 51 0.75 17.11 9.01
C PHE A 51 0.79 17.08 10.55
N LEU A 52 -0.15 16.37 11.19
CA LEU A 52 -0.06 16.03 12.61
C LEU A 52 1.16 15.14 12.90
N ARG A 53 1.57 14.24 11.99
CA ARG A 53 2.82 13.46 12.09
C ARG A 53 4.08 14.32 12.02
N LYS A 54 4.15 15.46 11.32
CA LYS A 54 5.35 16.34 11.38
C LYS A 54 5.50 17.00 12.76
N VAL A 55 4.39 17.40 13.37
CA VAL A 55 4.35 17.99 14.72
C VAL A 55 4.59 16.91 15.80
N ILE A 56 3.97 15.74 15.64
CA ILE A 56 4.20 14.56 16.48
C ILE A 56 5.63 14.00 16.30
N ASN A 57 6.23 14.05 15.10
CA ASN A 57 7.62 13.61 14.85
C ASN A 57 8.65 14.40 15.67
N LYS A 58 8.34 15.66 16.03
CA LYS A 58 9.21 16.48 16.89
C LYS A 58 9.03 16.15 18.38
N LEU A 59 7.88 15.61 18.78
CA LEU A 59 7.51 15.30 20.17
C LEU A 59 7.63 13.80 20.55
N PHE A 60 7.51 12.87 19.60
CA PHE A 60 7.36 11.42 19.81
C PHE A 60 8.54 10.58 19.29
N GLY A 61 9.77 11.08 19.40
CA GLY A 61 11.00 10.31 19.13
C GLY A 61 11.22 9.05 20.00
N ARG A 62 10.24 8.62 20.84
CA ARG A 62 10.44 7.58 21.87
C ARG A 62 9.67 6.26 21.71
N PHE A 63 8.62 6.09 20.88
CA PHE A 63 7.77 4.88 21.03
C PHE A 63 7.31 4.06 19.80
N GLY A 64 7.74 4.32 18.56
CA GLY A 64 7.39 3.34 17.50
C GLY A 64 7.79 3.63 16.05
N PHE A 65 8.04 4.88 15.68
CA PHE A 65 8.40 5.26 14.30
C PHE A 65 9.77 4.75 13.80
N PRO A 66 10.84 4.68 14.62
CA PRO A 66 12.13 4.16 14.18
C PRO A 66 12.03 2.71 13.67
N ARG A 67 11.16 1.91 14.29
CA ARG A 67 11.02 0.49 13.95
C ARG A 67 10.31 0.29 12.61
N TRP A 68 9.24 1.04 12.32
CA TRP A 68 8.54 0.93 11.03
C TRP A 68 9.40 1.44 9.88
N TYR A 69 10.08 2.57 10.07
CA TYR A 69 11.02 3.07 9.06
C TYR A 69 12.18 2.08 8.83
N GLY A 70 12.74 1.53 9.90
CA GLY A 70 13.75 0.48 9.82
C GLY A 70 13.25 -0.77 9.10
N HIS A 71 12.00 -1.17 9.36
CA HIS A 71 11.37 -2.29 8.67
C HIS A 71 11.17 -2.02 7.16
N LEU A 72 10.65 -0.85 6.78
CA LEU A 72 10.52 -0.45 5.38
C LEU A 72 11.89 -0.34 4.68
N ARG A 73 12.91 0.15 5.39
CA ARG A 73 14.28 0.22 4.87
C ARG A 73 14.83 -1.19 4.60
N LYS A 74 14.69 -2.12 5.55
CA LYS A 74 15.08 -3.52 5.38
C LYS A 74 14.33 -4.17 4.21
N ALA A 75 13.02 -3.99 4.12
CA ALA A 75 12.22 -4.51 3.01
C ALA A 75 12.69 -3.95 1.65
N LYS A 76 13.04 -2.65 1.60
CA LYS A 76 13.60 -2.04 0.38
C LYS A 76 14.97 -2.61 0.04
N GLU A 77 15.86 -2.74 1.02
CA GLU A 77 17.22 -3.26 0.81
C GLU A 77 17.19 -4.73 0.36
N GLN A 78 16.24 -5.51 0.89
CA GLN A 78 16.12 -6.94 0.60
C GLN A 78 15.36 -7.24 -0.71
N TYR A 79 14.25 -6.53 -0.98
CA TYR A 79 13.34 -6.88 -2.07
C TYR A 79 13.07 -5.73 -3.06
N GLY A 80 13.64 -4.56 -2.83
CA GLY A 80 13.48 -3.40 -3.70
C GLY A 80 12.32 -2.46 -3.33
N SER A 81 12.23 -1.36 -4.08
CA SER A 81 11.30 -0.27 -3.78
C SER A 81 9.83 -0.65 -3.94
N GLY A 82 9.48 -1.56 -4.84
CA GLY A 82 8.09 -1.99 -5.07
C GLY A 82 7.51 -2.71 -3.84
N ILE A 83 8.23 -3.68 -3.27
CA ILE A 83 7.78 -4.37 -2.03
C ILE A 83 7.65 -3.42 -0.84
N LYS A 84 8.56 -2.44 -0.70
CA LYS A 84 8.40 -1.36 0.28
C LYS A 84 7.08 -0.60 0.06
N VAL A 85 6.69 -0.33 -1.19
CA VAL A 85 5.40 0.31 -1.49
C VAL A 85 4.23 -0.62 -1.19
N CYS A 86 4.34 -1.93 -1.44
CA CYS A 86 3.33 -2.91 -1.04
C CYS A 86 3.05 -2.87 0.47
N TYR A 87 4.10 -2.80 1.31
CA TYR A 87 3.94 -2.60 2.76
C TYR A 87 3.18 -1.31 3.09
N ILE A 88 3.51 -0.20 2.43
CA ILE A 88 2.90 1.11 2.67
C ILE A 88 1.40 1.07 2.34
N ILE A 89 1.00 0.59 1.16
CA ILE A 89 -0.40 0.58 0.75
C ILE A 89 -1.24 -0.39 1.60
N THR A 90 -0.68 -1.54 2.00
CA THR A 90 -1.34 -2.48 2.90
C THR A 90 -1.54 -1.85 4.28
N GLN A 91 -0.51 -1.19 4.82
CA GLN A 91 -0.60 -0.49 6.10
C GLN A 91 -1.63 0.65 6.06
N MET A 92 -1.72 1.41 4.97
CA MET A 92 -2.72 2.46 4.78
C MET A 92 -4.15 1.90 4.85
N LEU A 93 -4.39 0.71 4.28
CA LEU A 93 -5.70 0.07 4.30
C LEU A 93 -6.04 -0.52 5.68
N ILE A 94 -5.04 -0.99 6.44
CA ILE A 94 -5.21 -1.41 7.84
C ILE A 94 -5.56 -0.20 8.71
N GLU A 95 -4.79 0.89 8.61
CA GLU A 95 -5.02 2.14 9.35
C GLU A 95 -6.39 2.75 9.01
N GLY A 96 -6.78 2.68 7.73
CA GLY A 96 -8.10 3.06 7.23
C GLY A 96 -9.25 2.11 7.62
N LYS A 97 -8.96 1.04 8.36
CA LYS A 97 -9.93 -0.01 8.75
C LYS A 97 -10.62 -0.71 7.57
N VAL A 98 -10.04 -0.63 6.37
CA VAL A 98 -10.52 -1.29 5.15
C VAL A 98 -10.13 -2.78 5.15
N LEU A 99 -8.93 -3.10 5.66
CA LEU A 99 -8.46 -4.48 5.80
C LEU A 99 -8.42 -4.88 7.27
N ARG A 100 -9.03 -6.03 7.59
CA ARG A 100 -9.00 -6.69 8.90
C ARG A 100 -9.05 -8.19 8.70
N ASP A 101 -8.20 -8.92 9.43
CA ASP A 101 -8.16 -10.38 9.42
C ASP A 101 -8.20 -10.99 8.00
N ALA A 102 -7.26 -10.58 7.15
CA ALA A 102 -7.30 -10.83 5.72
C ALA A 102 -5.94 -11.28 5.20
N ARG A 103 -5.96 -12.12 4.16
CA ARG A 103 -4.80 -12.42 3.32
C ARG A 103 -4.92 -11.63 2.03
N VAL A 104 -3.92 -10.80 1.72
CA VAL A 104 -3.98 -9.87 0.59
C VAL A 104 -2.77 -9.96 -0.31
N VAL A 105 -3.00 -9.72 -1.59
CA VAL A 105 -1.95 -9.58 -2.60
C VAL A 105 -1.81 -8.10 -2.90
N ALA A 106 -0.67 -7.51 -2.51
CA ALA A 106 -0.38 -6.11 -2.75
C ALA A 106 0.63 -5.99 -3.91
N ILE A 107 0.28 -5.19 -4.91
CA ILE A 107 1.04 -5.03 -6.15
C ILE A 107 1.49 -3.58 -6.27
N ALA A 108 2.77 -3.35 -6.53
CA ALA A 108 3.33 -2.02 -6.70
C ALA A 108 4.57 -2.01 -7.61
N GLY A 109 4.99 -0.80 -7.99
CA GLY A 109 6.19 -0.56 -8.79
C GLY A 109 7.22 0.28 -8.04
N SER A 110 8.48 0.20 -8.46
CA SER A 110 9.58 0.98 -7.91
C SER A 110 9.54 2.48 -8.27
N LYS A 111 8.93 2.83 -9.42
CA LYS A 111 8.75 4.21 -9.91
C LYS A 111 7.37 4.42 -10.55
N SER A 112 7.07 3.61 -11.57
CA SER A 112 5.81 3.56 -12.30
C SER A 112 5.50 2.09 -12.66
N GLY A 113 4.25 1.82 -13.02
CA GLY A 113 3.80 0.46 -13.33
C GLY A 113 3.78 -0.45 -12.10
N ALA A 114 3.96 -1.76 -12.33
CA ALA A 114 4.01 -2.79 -11.31
C ALA A 114 5.15 -3.77 -11.64
N ASP A 115 6.12 -3.87 -10.73
CA ASP A 115 7.30 -4.76 -10.87
C ASP A 115 7.42 -5.74 -9.70
N SER A 116 6.63 -5.54 -8.65
CA SER A 116 6.72 -6.24 -7.37
C SER A 116 5.33 -6.60 -6.85
N CYS A 117 5.24 -7.77 -6.26
CA CYS A 117 4.04 -8.29 -5.62
C CYS A 117 4.41 -8.92 -4.28
N GLY A 118 3.70 -8.55 -3.22
CA GLY A 118 3.84 -9.14 -1.89
C GLY A 118 2.53 -9.76 -1.42
N ILE A 119 2.60 -10.98 -0.90
CA ILE A 119 1.47 -11.64 -0.24
C ILE A 119 1.58 -11.37 1.25
N PHE A 120 0.54 -10.79 1.83
CA PHE A 120 0.52 -10.40 3.23
C PHE A 120 -0.60 -11.09 4.00
N SER A 121 -0.29 -11.51 5.22
CA SER A 121 -1.27 -11.88 6.24
C SER A 121 -1.49 -10.72 7.21
N ILE A 122 -2.75 -10.40 7.43
CA ILE A 122 -3.21 -9.39 8.37
C ILE A 122 -4.03 -10.14 9.41
N LYS A 123 -3.57 -10.19 10.65
CA LYS A 123 -4.28 -10.85 11.76
C LYS A 123 -4.58 -9.85 12.88
N PRO A 124 -5.68 -10.03 13.63
CA PRO A 124 -5.92 -9.29 14.85
C PRO A 124 -4.71 -9.36 15.80
N GLY A 125 -4.26 -8.21 16.29
CA GLY A 125 -3.12 -8.12 17.21
C GLY A 125 -1.75 -7.97 16.54
N ASN A 126 -1.62 -8.20 15.23
CA ASN A 126 -0.39 -7.88 14.52
C ASN A 126 -0.21 -6.37 14.42
N LYS A 127 0.98 -5.88 14.78
CA LYS A 127 1.33 -4.46 14.68
C LYS A 127 1.41 -3.99 13.23
N TRP A 128 1.86 -4.86 12.32
CA TRP A 128 2.10 -4.62 10.90
C TRP A 128 1.63 -5.82 10.07
N PRO A 129 1.37 -5.65 8.77
CA PRO A 129 1.13 -6.78 7.88
C PRO A 129 2.36 -7.70 7.85
N VAL A 130 2.12 -9.01 7.91
CA VAL A 130 3.18 -10.02 7.84
C VAL A 130 3.34 -10.43 6.39
N LEU A 131 4.53 -10.20 5.82
CA LEU A 131 4.86 -10.64 4.47
C LEU A 131 5.15 -12.13 4.47
N GLU A 132 4.38 -12.89 3.68
CA GLU A 132 4.52 -14.33 3.52
C GLU A 132 5.34 -14.69 2.27
N GLU A 133 5.18 -13.93 1.19
CA GLU A 133 5.77 -14.26 -0.10
C GLU A 133 6.04 -13.02 -0.93
N VAL A 134 7.09 -13.08 -1.76
CA VAL A 134 7.49 -12.01 -2.68
C VAL A 134 7.62 -12.56 -4.10
N ILE A 135 6.99 -11.87 -5.05
CA ILE A 135 7.09 -12.14 -6.49
C ILE A 135 7.60 -10.88 -7.18
N ILE A 136 8.73 -10.98 -7.89
CA ILE A 136 9.36 -9.86 -8.61
C ILE A 136 9.53 -10.25 -10.08
N SER A 137 9.11 -9.37 -10.99
CA SER A 137 9.01 -9.69 -12.43
C SER A 137 10.32 -10.15 -13.08
N ASN A 138 11.48 -9.76 -12.52
CA ASN A 138 12.80 -10.00 -13.11
C ASN A 138 13.69 -10.96 -12.31
N GLN A 139 13.22 -11.54 -11.20
CA GLN A 139 14.07 -12.34 -10.30
C GLN A 139 13.45 -13.65 -9.81
N GLY A 140 12.28 -14.04 -10.33
CA GLY A 140 11.59 -15.27 -9.89
C GLY A 140 10.83 -15.09 -8.57
N ARG A 141 10.31 -16.21 -8.05
CA ARG A 141 9.44 -16.30 -6.86
C ARG A 141 10.29 -16.57 -5.61
N PHE A 142 10.11 -15.79 -4.55
CA PHE A 142 10.81 -15.95 -3.27
C PHE A 142 9.80 -16.31 -2.16
N SER A 143 9.91 -17.50 -1.59
CA SER A 143 9.21 -17.89 -0.36
C SER A 143 10.01 -17.45 0.86
N ILE A 144 9.35 -16.88 1.87
CA ILE A 144 9.97 -16.34 3.09
C ILE A 144 9.72 -17.27 4.26
#